data_AF-A0A3A0DCY8-F1
#
_entry.id   AF-A0A3A0DCY8-F1
#
_cell.length_a   1.000
_cell.length_b   1.000
_cell.length_c   1.000
_cell.angle_alpha   90.00
_cell.angle_beta   90.00
_cell.angle_gamma   90.00
#
_symmetry.space_group_name_H-M   'P 1'
#
loop_
_entity.id
_entity.type
_entity.pdbx_description
1 polymer ?
#
loop_
_entity_poly.entity_id
_entity_poly.type
_entity_poly.pdbx_seq_one_letter_code
_entity_poly.pdbx_strand_id
1 'polypeptide(L)'
;MARIPLDRVSNQQQLMRERLEMSTAEIGLTVRTTNCLEERGIFTVNDLLHATREDLLSISNFGEKTLEEVYIALEKIGFYRRAAKPQLAAA
;
A
#
# COMPACT_ATOMS: atom_id res chain seq x y z
N MET A 1 21.35 -26.18 11.64
CA MET A 1 20.60 -25.24 10.78
C MET A 1 19.13 -25.39 11.12
N ALA A 2 18.48 -24.35 11.66
CA ALA A 2 17.16 -24.47 12.27
C ALA A 2 16.08 -24.91 11.25
N ARG A 3 15.46 -26.07 11.51
CA ARG A 3 14.13 -26.43 10.98
C ARG A 3 13.13 -25.51 11.67
N ILE A 4 12.64 -24.50 10.95
CA ILE A 4 11.51 -23.68 11.42
C ILE A 4 10.24 -24.42 10.97
N PRO A 5 9.39 -24.92 11.88
CA PRO A 5 8.06 -25.40 11.52
C PRO A 5 7.17 -24.16 11.34
N LEU A 6 6.91 -23.78 10.09
CA LEU A 6 5.90 -22.78 9.75
C LEU A 6 4.52 -23.41 9.96
N ASP A 7 3.98 -23.16 11.15
CA ASP A 7 2.65 -23.53 11.59
C ASP A 7 1.57 -22.92 10.66
N ARG A 8 0.51 -23.70 10.43
CA ARG A 8 -0.50 -23.51 9.37
C ARG A 8 -1.36 -22.24 9.49
N VAL A 9 -1.17 -21.44 10.53
CA VAL A 9 -1.83 -20.12 10.74
C VAL A 9 -1.13 -18.98 9.96
N SER A 10 0.03 -19.26 9.35
CA SER A 10 0.91 -18.25 8.73
C SER A 10 0.48 -17.73 7.34
N ASN A 11 -0.35 -18.48 6.59
CA ASN A 11 -0.59 -18.18 5.17
C ASN A 11 -1.24 -16.81 4.91
N GLN A 12 -2.27 -16.43 5.68
CA GLN A 12 -2.94 -15.14 5.45
C GLN A 12 -2.07 -13.96 5.86
N GLN A 13 -1.31 -14.08 6.95
CA GLN A 13 -0.43 -12.99 7.38
C GLN A 13 0.77 -12.82 6.46
N GLN A 14 1.34 -13.90 5.95
CA GLN A 14 2.39 -13.82 4.93
C GLN A 14 1.88 -13.22 3.64
N LEU A 15 0.73 -13.69 3.14
CA LEU A 15 0.15 -13.15 1.92
C LEU A 15 -0.15 -11.64 2.04
N MET A 16 -0.62 -11.21 3.22
CA MET A 16 -0.87 -9.80 3.48
C MET A 16 0.41 -8.97 3.58
N ARG A 17 1.49 -9.53 4.16
CA ARG A 17 2.82 -8.90 4.19
C ARG A 17 3.41 -8.78 2.79
N GLU A 18 3.38 -9.84 1.99
CA GLU A 18 3.84 -9.83 0.60
C GLU A 18 3.12 -8.76 -0.22
N ARG A 19 1.81 -8.56 0.02
CA ARG A 19 1.04 -7.52 -0.64
C ARG A 19 1.38 -6.10 -0.15
N LEU A 20 1.79 -5.94 1.11
CA LEU A 20 2.26 -4.67 1.68
C LEU A 20 3.66 -4.30 1.16
N GLU A 21 4.50 -5.30 0.96
CA GLU A 21 5.86 -5.16 0.45
C GLU A 21 5.89 -4.95 -1.07
N MET A 22 4.75 -5.11 -1.74
CA MET A 22 4.57 -4.81 -3.16
C MET A 22 4.90 -3.35 -3.45
N SER A 23 5.67 -3.12 -4.51
CA SER A 23 6.07 -1.77 -4.90
C SER A 23 4.91 -0.99 -5.53
N THR A 24 4.93 0.33 -5.38
CA THR A 24 4.00 1.26 -6.05
C THR A 24 4.07 1.15 -7.58
N ALA A 25 5.20 0.69 -8.12
CA ALA A 25 5.38 0.34 -9.53
C ALA A 25 4.62 -0.95 -9.95
N GLU A 26 4.46 -1.93 -9.04
CA GLU A 26 3.83 -3.22 -9.35
C GLU A 26 2.29 -3.15 -9.30
N ILE A 27 1.74 -2.21 -8.53
CA ILE A 27 0.29 -2.04 -8.37
C ILE A 27 -0.37 -1.32 -9.55
N GLY A 28 0.42 -0.95 -10.57
CA GLY A 28 -0.06 -0.37 -11.82
C GLY A 28 -0.34 1.13 -11.73
N LEU A 29 0.43 1.87 -10.93
CA LEU A 29 0.41 3.34 -10.96
C LEU A 29 1.06 3.86 -12.24
N THR A 30 0.69 5.07 -12.64
CA THR A 30 1.40 5.75 -13.72
C THR A 30 2.81 6.12 -13.28
N VAL A 31 3.74 6.17 -14.24
CA VAL A 31 5.14 6.59 -14.00
C VAL A 31 5.22 7.93 -13.27
N ARG A 32 4.25 8.83 -13.50
CA ARG A 32 4.19 10.13 -12.81
C ARG A 32 3.88 9.96 -11.33
N THR A 33 2.86 9.17 -11.03
CA THR A 33 2.45 8.85 -9.66
C THR A 33 3.56 8.10 -8.92
N THR A 34 4.20 7.12 -9.56
CA THR A 34 5.35 6.39 -8.99
C THR A 34 6.49 7.33 -8.67
N ASN A 35 6.94 8.16 -9.63
CA ASN A 35 8.05 9.09 -9.40
C ASN A 35 7.76 10.09 -8.26
N CYS A 36 6.51 10.58 -8.14
CA CYS A 36 6.16 11.50 -7.05
C CYS A 36 6.21 10.81 -5.67
N LEU A 37 5.84 9.52 -5.62
CA LEU A 37 5.92 8.73 -4.39
C LEU A 37 7.37 8.41 -4.04
N GLU A 38 8.19 8.03 -5.02
CA GLU A 38 9.61 7.75 -4.85
C GLU A 38 10.41 8.97 -4.39
N GLU A 39 10.11 10.17 -4.91
CA GLU A 39 10.72 11.42 -4.44
C GLU A 39 10.48 11.66 -2.94
N ARG A 40 9.39 11.12 -2.41
CA ARG A 40 9.06 11.19 -0.99
C ARG A 40 9.59 10.03 -0.15
N GLY A 41 10.24 9.06 -0.79
CA GLY A 41 10.68 7.82 -0.16
C GLY A 41 9.59 6.75 -0.04
N ILE A 42 8.47 6.89 -0.75
CA ILE A 42 7.37 5.92 -0.75
C ILE A 42 7.54 4.97 -1.93
N PHE A 43 8.17 3.83 -1.69
CA PHE A 43 8.39 2.79 -2.71
C PHE A 43 7.39 1.65 -2.62
N THR A 44 6.82 1.42 -1.43
CA THR A 44 5.97 0.26 -1.13
C THR A 44 4.53 0.66 -0.79
N VAL A 45 3.60 -0.29 -0.94
CA VAL A 45 2.23 -0.16 -0.46
C VAL A 45 2.18 0.11 1.05
N ASN A 46 3.10 -0.49 1.80
CA ASN A 46 3.25 -0.25 3.24
C ASN A 46 3.59 1.22 3.56
N ASP A 47 4.57 1.81 2.88
CA ASP A 47 4.89 3.23 3.06
C ASP A 47 3.73 4.13 2.66
N LEU A 48 3.03 3.77 1.58
CA LEU A 48 1.86 4.48 1.10
C LEU A 48 0.69 4.44 2.10
N LEU A 49 0.51 3.31 2.80
CA LEU A 49 -0.47 3.14 3.88
C LEU A 49 -0.13 3.95 5.13
N HIS A 50 1.16 4.19 5.38
CA HIS A 50 1.63 5.07 6.45
C HIS A 50 1.61 6.55 6.06
N ALA A 51 1.71 6.87 4.77
CA ALA A 51 1.57 8.22 4.27
C ALA A 51 0.13 8.74 4.42
N THR A 52 -0.03 9.99 4.84
CA THR A 52 -1.35 10.62 4.95
C THR A 52 -1.70 11.36 3.67
N ARG A 53 -3.01 11.56 3.45
CA ARG A 53 -3.53 12.36 2.34
C ARG A 53 -2.93 13.77 2.31
N GLU A 54 -2.81 14.40 3.48
CA GLU A 54 -2.26 15.75 3.61
C GLU A 54 -0.79 15.79 3.22
N ASP A 55 -0.03 14.77 3.64
CA ASP A 55 1.34 14.60 3.19
C ASP A 55 1.32 14.49 1.66
N LEU A 56 0.58 13.54 1.08
CA LEU A 56 0.56 13.30 -0.36
C LEU A 56 0.19 14.57 -1.16
N LEU A 57 -0.84 15.31 -0.75
CA LEU A 57 -1.24 16.59 -1.35
C LEU A 57 -0.24 17.73 -1.17
N SER A 58 0.71 17.61 -0.23
CA SER A 58 1.79 18.59 -0.06
C SER A 58 2.91 18.44 -1.09
N ILE A 59 2.94 17.35 -1.87
CA ILE A 59 3.96 17.13 -2.91
C ILE A 59 3.62 18.00 -4.12
N SER A 60 4.60 18.77 -4.62
CA SER A 60 4.39 19.83 -5.62
C SER A 60 3.99 19.35 -7.04
N ASN A 61 3.78 18.05 -7.23
CA ASN A 61 3.31 17.42 -8.47
C ASN A 61 2.17 16.40 -8.21
N PHE A 62 1.62 16.39 -7.00
CA PHE A 62 0.67 15.39 -6.56
C PHE A 62 -0.72 16.01 -6.48
N GLY A 63 -1.48 15.79 -7.54
CA GLY A 63 -2.85 16.30 -7.66
C GLY A 63 -3.90 15.29 -7.22
N GLU A 64 -5.17 15.71 -7.31
CA GLU A 64 -6.32 14.84 -7.07
C GLU A 64 -6.31 13.60 -7.97
N LYS A 65 -5.92 13.74 -9.25
CA LYS A 65 -5.77 12.60 -10.18
C LYS A 65 -4.76 11.56 -9.71
N THR A 66 -3.57 12.01 -9.33
CA THR A 66 -2.48 11.16 -8.83
C THR A 66 -2.92 10.43 -7.55
N LEU A 67 -3.60 11.14 -6.65
CA LEU A 67 -4.16 10.59 -5.43
C LEU A 67 -5.25 9.54 -5.71
N GLU A 68 -6.13 9.81 -6.68
CA GLU A 68 -7.16 8.87 -7.10
C GLU A 68 -6.56 7.57 -7.66
N GLU A 69 -5.54 7.68 -8.52
CA GLU A 69 -4.84 6.51 -9.07
C GLU A 69 -4.25 5.62 -7.97
N VAL A 70 -3.63 6.26 -6.97
CA VAL A 70 -3.11 5.61 -5.77
C VAL A 70 -4.19 4.84 -5.04
N TYR A 71 -5.35 5.46 -4.82
CA TYR A 71 -6.46 4.80 -4.14
C TYR A 71 -7.05 3.65 -4.95
N ILE A 72 -7.25 3.83 -6.25
CA ILE A 72 -7.74 2.76 -7.14
C ILE A 72 -6.78 1.58 -7.15
N ALA A 73 -5.46 1.83 -7.19
CA ALA A 73 -4.47 0.77 -7.13
C ALA A 73 -4.50 0.03 -5.78
N LEU A 74 -4.57 0.77 -4.65
CA LEU A 74 -4.75 0.19 -3.32
C LEU A 74 -6.00 -0.70 -3.23
N GLU A 75 -7.15 -0.22 -3.73
CA GLU A 75 -8.40 -0.98 -3.74
C GLU A 75 -8.31 -2.25 -4.58
N LYS A 76 -7.61 -2.22 -5.73
CA LYS A 76 -7.40 -3.42 -6.58
C LYS A 76 -6.65 -4.54 -5.85
N ILE A 77 -5.78 -4.20 -4.91
CA ILE A 77 -5.00 -5.15 -4.12
C ILE A 77 -5.78 -5.59 -2.85
N GLY A 78 -6.90 -4.93 -2.55
CA GLY A 78 -7.73 -5.17 -1.37
C GLY A 78 -7.30 -4.37 -0.14
N PHE A 79 -6.51 -3.30 -0.31
CA PHE A 79 -6.12 -2.41 0.78
C PHE A 79 -6.96 -1.14 0.78
N TYR A 80 -7.63 -0.89 1.90
CA TYR A 80 -8.41 0.33 2.13
C TYR A 80 -7.72 1.17 3.20
N ARG A 81 -7.79 2.51 3.04
CA ARG A 81 -7.29 3.45 4.04
C ARG A 81 -7.96 3.17 5.39
N ARG A 82 -7.18 3.14 6.48
CA ARG A 82 -7.67 2.94 7.87
C ARG A 82 -8.71 3.97 8.33
N ALA A 83 -8.90 5.08 7.61
CA ALA A 83 -9.99 6.05 7.81
C ALA A 83 -11.38 5.52 7.39
N ALA A 84 -11.42 4.46 6.57
CA ALA A 84 -12.60 3.68 6.26
C ALA A 84 -12.39 2.24 6.78
N LYS A 85 -12.41 2.07 8.10
CA LYS A 85 -12.87 0.79 8.65
C LYS A 85 -14.40 0.80 8.54
N PRO A 86 -15.05 -0.22 7.96
CA PRO A 86 -15.64 -1.24 8.80
C PRO A 86 -14.50 -2.15 9.25
N GLN A 87 -14.47 -2.46 10.53
CA GLN A 87 -13.59 -3.49 11.04
C GLN A 87 -13.72 -4.72 10.13
N LEU A 88 -12.59 -5.31 9.74
CA LEU A 88 -12.54 -6.75 9.57
C LEU A 88 -12.95 -7.31 10.93
N ALA A 89 -14.26 -7.52 11.08
CA ALA A 89 -14.83 -8.26 12.18
C ALA A 89 -14.23 -9.65 12.05
N ALA A 90 -13.37 -9.97 13.00
CA ALA A 90 -13.21 -11.35 13.41
C ALA A 90 -14.60 -11.87 13.77
N ALA A 91 -15.13 -12.79 12.95
CA ALA A 91 -16.27 -13.64 13.26
C ALA A 91 -16.04 -14.98 12.56
#